data_AF-A0A8H6D3B4-F1
#
_entry.id   AF-A0A8H6D3B4-F1
#
_cell.length_a   1.000
_cell.length_b   1.000
_cell.length_c   1.000
_cell.angle_alpha   90.00
_cell.angle_beta   90.00
_cell.angle_gamma   90.00
#
_symmetry.space_group_name_H-M   'P 1'
#
loop_
_entity.id
_entity.type
_entity.pdbx_description
1 polymer ?
#
loop_
_entity_poly.entity_id
_entity_poly.type
_entity_poly.pdbx_seq_one_letter_code
_entity_poly.pdbx_strand_id
1 'polypeptide(L)'
;MDHQEQSSMSQLVALACSILVCFASTILFIPKSAVLNRLGAAVALSCLQHSLYMSLLTSSLPPAQRTGISLFSWGLYANATEQILLSRYDADDVLTVKERQLGHRLSTVAQFLRAVGMYFSLRRVGLRGEVSMKHRAPTNSVRFITTRIIQCLCCYLVLDAIFLAPRPEKHLITREKQSLFKLTSLTREDLIFRFATALGNWVIGYVSVRLAHGFIAAVSVLLGLSKPEDWPHINGPISSWSTVRTFWGTFWHRLFRKALTGWGDFIPDKVLRLRRGTLLSRYLRLTLAFFASGLMHRCIHYFYWLEAGERHEMETYFLLQPLAIMFEDAVQAATVHIPLPRPLRWIIGFTWFCIFTTWVTPLFLYPTMRVADPGQLLPFSVVGHLMKY
;
A
#
# COMPACT_ATOMS: atom_id res chain seq x y z
N MET A 1 10.04 -6.81 -35.92
CA MET A 1 10.48 -6.24 -34.62
C MET A 1 9.89 -4.85 -34.56
N ASP A 2 8.68 -4.72 -34.00
CA ASP A 2 8.09 -3.41 -33.79
C ASP A 2 8.93 -2.68 -32.75
N HIS A 3 9.55 -1.56 -33.14
CA HIS A 3 10.09 -0.60 -32.20
C HIS A 3 8.91 -0.03 -31.41
N GLN A 4 8.58 -0.67 -30.30
CA GLN A 4 7.57 -0.16 -29.39
C GLN A 4 8.06 1.20 -28.88
N GLU A 5 7.40 2.27 -29.32
CA GLU A 5 7.81 3.64 -29.05
C GLU A 5 7.88 3.85 -27.54
N GLN A 6 9.07 4.23 -27.07
CA GLN A 6 9.34 4.36 -25.65
C GLN A 6 8.57 5.56 -25.10
N SER A 7 7.73 5.33 -24.08
CA SER A 7 6.93 6.42 -23.51
C SER A 7 7.81 7.48 -22.88
N SER A 8 7.56 8.74 -23.23
CA SER A 8 8.29 9.88 -22.72
C SER A 8 7.85 10.24 -21.29
N MET A 9 8.74 10.91 -20.54
CA MET A 9 8.39 11.43 -19.21
C MET A 9 7.23 12.44 -19.27
N SER A 10 7.16 13.24 -20.33
CA SER A 10 6.05 14.20 -20.53
C SER A 10 4.70 13.49 -20.69
N GLN A 11 4.66 12.34 -21.36
CA GLN A 11 3.44 11.52 -21.47
C GLN A 11 2.97 11.03 -20.09
N LEU A 12 3.88 10.53 -19.26
CA LEU A 12 3.56 10.10 -17.89
C LEU A 12 2.99 11.25 -17.03
N VAL A 13 3.62 12.42 -17.11
CA VAL A 13 3.17 13.63 -16.39
C VAL A 13 1.80 14.09 -16.89
N ALA A 14 1.58 14.10 -18.21
CA ALA A 14 0.30 14.49 -18.80
C ALA A 14 -0.84 13.56 -18.35
N LEU A 15 -0.60 12.25 -18.31
CA LEU A 15 -1.57 11.27 -17.83
C LEU A 15 -1.86 11.46 -16.33
N ALA A 16 -0.82 11.67 -15.51
CA ALA A 16 -0.99 11.95 -14.09
C ALA A 16 -1.83 13.21 -13.85
N CYS A 17 -1.55 14.31 -14.55
CA CYS A 17 -2.34 15.54 -14.49
C CYS A 17 -3.79 15.31 -14.94
N SER A 18 -4.01 14.55 -16.01
CA SER A 18 -5.34 14.24 -16.54
C SER A 18 -6.19 13.47 -15.52
N ILE A 19 -5.58 12.52 -14.79
CA ILE A 19 -6.24 11.78 -13.70
C ILE A 19 -6.69 12.76 -12.60
N LEU A 20 -5.83 13.67 -12.17
CA LEU A 20 -6.14 14.66 -11.13
C LEU A 20 -7.29 15.58 -11.56
N VAL A 21 -7.24 16.09 -12.80
CA VAL A 21 -8.28 16.96 -13.36
C VAL A 21 -9.61 16.22 -13.46
N CYS A 22 -9.61 14.98 -13.96
CA CYS A 22 -10.81 14.16 -14.07
C CYS A 22 -11.44 13.89 -12.69
N PHE A 23 -10.63 13.53 -11.69
CA PHE A 23 -11.09 13.32 -10.32
C PHE A 23 -11.67 14.60 -9.72
N ALA A 24 -10.90 15.70 -9.72
CA ALA A 24 -11.32 16.96 -9.11
C ALA A 24 -12.60 17.52 -9.77
N SER A 25 -12.69 17.46 -11.10
CA SER A 25 -13.88 17.89 -11.84
C SER A 25 -15.11 17.05 -11.50
N THR A 26 -14.93 15.74 -11.30
CA THR A 26 -16.02 14.84 -10.91
C THR A 26 -16.55 15.18 -9.52
N ILE A 27 -15.67 15.44 -8.56
CA ILE A 27 -16.08 15.81 -7.19
C ILE A 27 -16.85 17.12 -7.17
N LEU A 28 -16.39 18.13 -7.92
CA LEU A 28 -16.97 19.47 -7.88
C LEU A 28 -18.24 19.62 -8.72
N PHE A 29 -18.24 19.09 -9.94
CA PHE A 29 -19.28 19.43 -10.92
C PHE A 29 -20.33 18.34 -11.12
N ILE A 30 -20.09 17.11 -10.64
CA ILE A 30 -21.05 16.01 -10.78
C ILE A 30 -21.75 15.76 -9.44
N PRO A 31 -23.07 16.04 -9.33
CA PRO A 31 -23.81 15.82 -8.09
C PRO A 31 -23.75 14.36 -7.60
N LYS A 32 -23.82 14.15 -6.28
CA LYS A 32 -23.85 12.81 -5.68
C LYS A 32 -25.05 11.94 -6.11
N SER A 33 -26.12 12.55 -6.60
CA SER A 33 -27.31 11.87 -7.14
C SER A 33 -27.13 11.39 -8.58
N ALA A 34 -26.19 11.97 -9.34
CA ALA A 34 -25.97 11.65 -10.75
C ALA A 34 -25.13 10.37 -10.93
N VAL A 35 -25.71 9.22 -10.55
CA VAL A 35 -25.02 7.92 -10.48
C VAL A 35 -24.39 7.52 -11.81
N LEU A 36 -25.10 7.68 -12.94
CA LEU A 36 -24.59 7.31 -14.26
C LEU A 36 -23.38 8.16 -14.66
N ASN A 37 -23.43 9.47 -14.44
CA ASN A 37 -22.31 10.37 -14.73
C ASN A 37 -21.08 10.05 -13.86
N ARG A 38 -21.29 9.69 -12.60
CA ARG A 38 -20.22 9.26 -11.69
C ARG A 38 -19.62 7.92 -12.10
N LEU A 39 -20.43 6.99 -12.59
CA LEU A 39 -19.95 5.74 -13.16
C LEU A 39 -19.13 5.99 -14.42
N GLY A 40 -19.61 6.85 -15.32
CA GLY A 40 -18.85 7.28 -16.50
C GLY A 40 -17.51 7.92 -16.15
N ALA A 41 -17.48 8.79 -15.14
CA ALA A 41 -16.23 9.39 -14.64
C ALA A 41 -15.27 8.35 -14.05
N ALA A 42 -15.77 7.36 -13.31
CA ALA A 42 -14.94 6.26 -12.81
C ALA A 42 -14.38 5.38 -13.94
N VAL A 43 -15.15 5.14 -15.01
CA VAL A 43 -14.66 4.47 -16.22
C VAL A 43 -13.58 5.30 -16.90
N ALA A 44 -13.78 6.61 -17.06
CA ALA A 44 -12.75 7.50 -17.62
C ALA A 44 -11.45 7.49 -16.79
N LEU A 45 -11.55 7.53 -15.46
CA LEU A 45 -10.40 7.37 -14.56
C LEU A 45 -9.73 6.00 -14.73
N SER A 46 -10.51 4.94 -14.93
CA SER A 46 -9.98 3.59 -15.18
C SER A 46 -9.17 3.53 -16.47
N CYS A 47 -9.68 4.15 -17.54
CA CYS A 47 -8.98 4.25 -18.82
C CYS A 47 -7.68 5.06 -18.69
N LEU A 48 -7.72 6.22 -18.02
CA LEU A 48 -6.52 7.04 -17.78
C LEU A 48 -5.48 6.30 -16.93
N GLN A 49 -5.92 5.59 -15.90
CA GLN A 49 -5.05 4.77 -15.06
C GLN A 49 -4.44 3.59 -15.84
N HIS A 50 -5.20 2.98 -16.74
CA HIS A 50 -4.71 1.93 -17.62
C HIS A 50 -3.68 2.47 -18.63
N SER A 51 -3.94 3.63 -19.22
CA SER A 51 -2.96 4.30 -20.10
C SER A 51 -1.68 4.65 -19.36
N LEU A 52 -1.77 5.17 -18.13
CA LEU A 52 -0.60 5.43 -17.28
C LEU A 52 0.19 4.15 -17.02
N TYR A 53 -0.50 3.05 -16.73
CA TYR A 53 0.12 1.74 -16.53
C TYR A 53 0.84 1.24 -17.79
N MET A 54 0.22 1.36 -18.95
CA MET A 54 0.83 0.98 -20.24
C MET A 54 2.05 1.84 -20.57
N SER A 55 1.98 3.15 -20.34
CA SER A 55 3.14 4.05 -20.50
C SER A 55 4.27 3.74 -19.52
N LEU A 56 3.96 3.27 -18.31
CA LEU A 56 4.99 2.81 -17.38
C LEU A 56 5.67 1.54 -17.91
N LEU A 57 4.91 0.59 -18.49
CA LEU A 57 5.47 -0.63 -19.05
C LEU A 57 6.51 -0.35 -20.15
N THR A 58 6.28 0.64 -21.01
CA THR A 58 7.17 1.02 -22.12
C THR A 58 8.19 2.11 -21.76
N SER A 59 8.23 2.59 -20.52
CA SER A 59 9.19 3.63 -20.11
C SER A 59 10.62 3.10 -19.89
N SER A 60 11.61 3.99 -19.89
CA SER A 60 13.02 3.68 -19.53
C SER A 60 13.25 3.37 -18.06
N LEU A 61 12.24 3.57 -17.21
CA LEU A 61 12.44 3.51 -15.77
C LEU A 61 12.81 2.08 -15.34
N PRO A 62 13.72 1.91 -14.37
CA PRO A 62 14.01 0.62 -13.76
C PRO A 62 12.72 -0.12 -13.32
N PRO A 63 12.64 -1.45 -13.46
CA PRO A 63 11.51 -2.25 -12.97
C PRO A 63 11.08 -1.92 -11.53
N ALA A 64 12.04 -1.71 -10.63
CA ALA A 64 11.78 -1.33 -9.25
C ALA A 64 11.05 0.03 -9.13
N GLN A 65 11.47 1.04 -9.90
CA GLN A 65 10.83 2.37 -9.90
C GLN A 65 9.43 2.32 -10.52
N ARG A 66 9.26 1.63 -11.65
CA ARG A 66 7.95 1.40 -12.29
C ARG A 66 6.96 0.76 -11.33
N THR A 67 7.43 -0.25 -10.59
CA THR A 67 6.64 -0.95 -9.57
C THR A 67 6.22 -0.01 -8.44
N GLY A 68 7.15 0.77 -7.89
CA GLY A 68 6.83 1.74 -6.84
C GLY A 68 5.79 2.78 -7.28
N ILE A 69 5.97 3.37 -8.46
CA ILE A 69 5.03 4.36 -9.03
C ILE A 69 3.66 3.71 -9.26
N SER A 70 3.63 2.52 -9.84
CA SER A 70 2.38 1.81 -10.15
C SER A 70 1.61 1.40 -8.91
N LEU A 71 2.27 0.86 -7.88
CA LEU A 71 1.61 0.48 -6.61
C LEU A 71 0.97 1.70 -5.95
N PHE A 72 1.71 2.81 -5.88
CA PHE A 72 1.19 4.04 -5.28
C PHE A 72 0.05 4.64 -6.10
N SER A 73 0.22 4.71 -7.43
CA SER A 73 -0.80 5.20 -8.37
C SER A 73 -2.07 4.37 -8.32
N TRP A 74 -1.97 3.04 -8.27
CA TRP A 74 -3.13 2.15 -8.13
C TRP A 74 -3.87 2.38 -6.81
N GLY A 75 -3.14 2.55 -5.71
CA GLY A 75 -3.74 2.86 -4.41
C GLY A 75 -4.47 4.21 -4.38
N LEU A 76 -3.96 5.22 -5.08
CA LEU A 76 -4.63 6.51 -5.28
C LEU A 76 -5.88 6.36 -6.16
N TYR A 77 -5.80 5.61 -7.25
CA TYR A 77 -6.93 5.30 -8.12
C TYR A 77 -8.05 4.57 -7.36
N ALA A 78 -7.71 3.56 -6.54
CA ALA A 78 -8.67 2.84 -5.72
C ALA A 78 -9.35 3.77 -4.69
N ASN A 79 -8.59 4.71 -4.11
CA ASN A 79 -9.14 5.73 -3.21
C ASN A 79 -10.06 6.72 -3.95
N ALA A 80 -9.68 7.16 -5.14
CA ALA A 80 -10.45 8.10 -5.95
C ALA A 80 -11.81 7.52 -6.39
N THR A 81 -11.80 6.31 -6.92
CA THR A 81 -13.01 5.62 -7.36
C THR A 81 -13.92 5.23 -6.19
N GLU A 82 -13.36 4.87 -5.03
CA GLU A 82 -14.12 4.68 -3.79
C GLU A 82 -14.85 5.99 -3.40
N GLN A 83 -14.13 7.13 -3.43
CA GLN A 83 -14.70 8.44 -3.08
C GLN A 83 -15.84 8.84 -4.03
N ILE A 84 -15.69 8.57 -5.32
CA ILE A 84 -16.70 8.91 -6.35
C ILE A 84 -17.93 8.01 -6.24
N LEU A 85 -17.75 6.69 -6.16
CA LEU A 85 -18.82 5.70 -6.33
C LEU A 85 -19.45 5.25 -5.02
N LEU A 86 -18.63 5.00 -4.00
CA LEU A 86 -19.07 4.38 -2.75
C LEU A 86 -19.36 5.43 -1.68
N SER A 87 -18.36 6.23 -1.34
CA SER A 87 -18.53 7.29 -0.35
C SER A 87 -19.26 8.53 -0.92
N ARG A 88 -19.41 8.62 -2.25
CA ARG A 88 -20.14 9.68 -2.98
C ARG A 88 -19.82 11.11 -2.53
N TYR A 89 -18.53 11.44 -2.51
CA TYR A 89 -18.05 12.79 -2.20
C TYR A 89 -18.52 13.79 -3.25
N ASP A 90 -18.99 14.95 -2.81
CA ASP A 90 -19.36 16.10 -3.65
C ASP A 90 -18.61 17.37 -3.24
N ALA A 91 -18.96 18.50 -3.86
CA ALA A 91 -18.29 19.79 -3.63
C ALA A 91 -18.26 20.21 -2.15
N ASP A 92 -19.29 19.88 -1.36
CA ASP A 92 -19.35 20.21 0.07
C ASP A 92 -18.33 19.40 0.89
N ASP A 93 -17.95 18.22 0.42
CA ASP A 93 -17.03 17.33 1.10
C ASP A 93 -15.55 17.70 0.87
N VAL A 94 -15.29 18.75 0.09
CA VAL A 94 -13.96 19.38 -0.09
C VAL A 94 -13.57 20.23 1.12
N LEU A 95 -14.57 20.70 1.88
CA LEU A 95 -14.35 21.41 3.14
C LEU A 95 -14.02 20.43 4.25
N THR A 96 -13.14 20.85 5.17
CA THR A 96 -12.97 20.09 6.41
C THR A 96 -14.27 20.12 7.20
N VAL A 97 -14.45 19.12 8.08
CA VAL A 97 -15.65 19.02 8.92
C VAL A 97 -15.89 20.32 9.71
N LYS A 98 -14.82 20.95 10.20
CA LYS A 98 -14.88 22.23 10.94
C LYS A 98 -15.30 23.39 10.04
N GLU A 99 -14.69 23.54 8.86
CA GLU A 99 -15.03 24.62 7.93
C GLU A 99 -16.47 24.52 7.44
N ARG A 100 -16.96 23.30 7.20
CA ARG A 100 -18.35 23.05 6.84
C ARG A 100 -19.31 23.50 7.94
N GLN A 101 -18.99 23.20 9.20
CA GLN A 101 -19.79 23.65 10.35
C GLN A 101 -19.81 25.18 10.50
N LEU A 102 -18.70 25.84 10.17
CA LEU A 102 -18.56 27.30 10.21
C LEU A 102 -19.15 28.00 8.97
N GLY A 103 -19.68 27.26 8.00
CA GLY A 103 -20.26 27.84 6.77
C GLY A 103 -19.24 28.54 5.87
N HIS A 104 -17.95 28.17 5.94
CA HIS A 104 -16.91 28.75 5.11
C HIS A 104 -17.19 28.53 3.62
N ARG A 105 -17.02 29.57 2.82
CA ARG A 105 -17.11 29.51 1.36
C ARG A 105 -15.74 29.69 0.73
N LEU A 106 -15.40 28.79 -0.19
CA LEU A 106 -14.17 28.85 -0.98
C LEU A 106 -14.49 29.23 -2.42
N SER A 107 -13.56 29.93 -3.08
CA SER A 107 -13.63 30.16 -4.53
C SER A 107 -13.56 28.83 -5.29
N THR A 108 -14.09 28.79 -6.52
CA THR A 108 -14.07 27.59 -7.36
C THR A 108 -12.65 27.05 -7.58
N VAL A 109 -11.66 27.94 -7.75
CA VAL A 109 -10.25 27.56 -7.89
C VAL A 109 -9.72 26.92 -6.60
N ALA A 110 -10.03 27.50 -5.43
CA ALA A 110 -9.62 26.92 -4.16
C ALA A 110 -10.29 25.56 -3.89
N GLN A 111 -11.56 25.41 -4.26
CA GLN A 111 -12.26 24.12 -4.21
C GLN A 111 -11.59 23.09 -5.13
N PHE A 112 -11.20 23.49 -6.35
CA PHE A 112 -10.54 22.59 -7.30
C PHE A 112 -9.18 22.12 -6.78
N LEU A 113 -8.34 23.03 -6.30
CA LEU A 113 -7.04 22.67 -5.72
C LEU A 113 -7.17 21.77 -4.50
N ARG A 114 -8.19 21.98 -3.66
CA ARG A 114 -8.49 21.08 -2.54
C ARG A 114 -8.99 19.71 -3.00
N ALA A 115 -9.84 19.66 -4.02
CA ALA A 115 -10.28 18.39 -4.61
C ALA A 115 -9.10 17.61 -5.20
N VAL A 116 -8.12 18.27 -5.82
CA VAL A 116 -6.85 17.64 -6.19
C VAL A 116 -6.11 17.10 -4.95
N GLY A 117 -6.02 17.88 -3.86
CA GLY A 117 -5.44 17.42 -2.60
C GLY A 117 -6.14 16.19 -2.00
N MET A 118 -7.46 16.07 -2.17
CA MET A 118 -8.24 14.90 -1.72
C MET A 118 -7.85 13.60 -2.43
N TYR A 119 -7.34 13.67 -3.66
CA TYR A 119 -6.83 12.51 -4.38
C TYR A 119 -5.71 11.84 -3.57
N PHE A 120 -4.81 12.66 -3.00
CA PHE A 120 -3.67 12.25 -2.19
C PHE A 120 -4.02 12.04 -0.71
N SER A 121 -5.21 12.45 -0.26
CA SER A 121 -5.66 12.31 1.13
C SER A 121 -6.17 10.89 1.43
N LEU A 122 -5.27 9.91 1.36
CA LEU A 122 -5.56 8.49 1.57
C LEU A 122 -6.19 8.19 2.94
N ARG A 123 -5.90 9.02 3.95
CA ARG A 123 -6.46 8.91 5.30
C ARG A 123 -7.59 9.90 5.61
N ARG A 124 -7.91 10.80 4.67
CA ARG A 124 -9.01 11.78 4.80
C ARG A 124 -8.87 12.64 6.05
N VAL A 125 -7.65 13.06 6.36
CA VAL A 125 -7.38 13.83 7.58
C VAL A 125 -8.15 15.14 7.53
N GLY A 126 -9.04 15.38 8.51
CA GLY A 126 -9.89 16.58 8.57
C GLY A 126 -11.14 16.53 7.68
N LEU A 127 -11.28 15.51 6.83
CA LEU A 127 -12.42 15.33 5.93
C LEU A 127 -13.41 14.33 6.52
N ARG A 128 -14.59 14.19 5.88
CA ARG A 128 -15.55 13.14 6.22
C ARG A 128 -14.86 11.77 6.19
N GLY A 129 -15.16 10.89 7.16
CA GLY A 129 -14.66 9.51 7.13
C GLY A 129 -13.16 9.33 7.40
N GLU A 130 -12.54 10.28 8.10
CA GLU A 130 -11.14 10.21 8.56
C GLU A 130 -10.77 8.88 9.21
N VAL A 131 -9.57 8.37 8.88
CA VAL A 131 -8.98 7.20 9.54
C VAL A 131 -8.20 7.66 10.77
N SER A 132 -8.83 7.56 11.94
CA SER A 132 -8.22 7.97 13.21
C SER A 132 -6.93 7.20 13.55
N MET A 133 -5.89 7.93 13.95
CA MET A 133 -4.68 7.40 14.60
C MET A 133 -4.06 8.44 15.55
N LYS A 134 -4.22 8.23 16.87
CA LYS A 134 -3.68 9.05 17.98
C LYS A 134 -3.99 10.56 17.87
N HIS A 135 -3.85 11.28 18.98
CA HIS A 135 -4.21 12.70 19.05
C HIS A 135 -3.33 13.53 18.10
N ARG A 136 -3.94 14.45 17.35
CA ARG A 136 -3.20 15.45 16.58
C ARG A 136 -2.53 16.38 17.56
N ALA A 137 -1.20 16.32 17.64
CA ALA A 137 -0.44 17.23 18.46
C ALA A 137 0.08 18.37 17.57
N PRO A 138 -0.27 19.64 17.86
CA PRO A 138 0.33 20.76 17.16
C PRO A 138 1.85 20.71 17.36
N THR A 139 2.60 20.83 16.26
CA THR A 139 4.05 20.77 16.26
C THR A 139 4.58 21.92 15.41
N ASN A 140 5.71 22.51 15.81
CA ASN A 140 6.40 23.52 15.02
C ASN A 140 6.83 22.94 13.65
N SER A 141 6.52 23.65 12.56
CA SER A 141 6.84 23.25 11.19
C SER A 141 8.33 22.97 10.96
N VAL A 142 9.24 23.79 11.51
CA VAL A 142 10.69 23.59 11.37
C VAL A 142 11.10 22.27 12.04
N ARG A 143 10.69 22.07 13.30
CA ARG A 143 10.99 20.83 14.03
C ARG A 143 10.43 19.60 13.31
N PHE A 144 9.21 19.71 12.78
CA PHE A 144 8.58 18.64 12.01
C PHE A 144 9.38 18.32 10.74
N ILE A 145 9.71 19.33 9.93
CA ILE A 145 10.46 19.18 8.68
C ILE A 145 11.83 18.55 8.97
N THR A 146 12.61 19.10 9.92
CA THR A 146 13.92 18.55 10.29
C THR A 146 13.82 17.10 10.73
N THR A 147 12.83 16.76 11.56
CA THR A 147 12.59 15.37 11.99
C THR A 147 12.28 14.45 10.80
N ARG A 148 11.47 14.91 9.84
CA ARG A 148 11.14 14.13 8.64
C ARG A 148 12.34 13.95 7.73
N ILE A 149 13.14 14.99 7.53
CA ILE A 149 14.37 14.91 6.72
C ILE A 149 15.33 13.88 7.33
N ILE A 150 15.62 13.95 8.63
CA ILE A 150 16.48 12.98 9.33
C ILE A 150 15.91 11.56 9.17
N GLN A 151 14.61 11.36 9.38
CA GLN A 151 13.99 10.05 9.19
C GLN A 151 14.13 9.53 7.76
N CYS A 152 13.94 10.40 6.76
CA CYS A 152 14.11 10.04 5.35
C CYS A 152 15.55 9.65 5.04
N LEU A 153 16.54 10.40 5.55
CA LEU A 153 17.95 10.06 5.40
C LEU A 153 18.27 8.70 6.02
N CYS A 154 17.84 8.44 7.25
CA CYS A 154 18.02 7.12 7.88
C CYS A 154 17.35 6.00 7.07
N CYS A 155 16.13 6.22 6.60
CA CYS A 155 15.42 5.24 5.78
C CYS A 155 16.13 4.98 4.44
N TYR A 156 16.64 6.03 3.81
CA TYR A 156 17.40 5.95 2.58
C TYR A 156 18.65 5.09 2.75
N LEU A 157 19.46 5.38 3.78
CA LEU A 157 20.69 4.64 4.05
C LEU A 157 20.44 3.16 4.36
N VAL A 158 19.36 2.84 5.10
CA VAL A 158 18.97 1.45 5.35
C VAL A 158 18.59 0.73 4.05
N LEU A 159 17.79 1.36 3.19
CA LEU A 159 17.45 0.77 1.88
C LEU A 159 18.68 0.59 1.02
N ASP A 160 19.55 1.59 0.95
CA ASP A 160 20.78 1.56 0.17
C ASP A 160 21.70 0.42 0.63
N ALA A 161 21.90 0.25 1.93
CA ALA A 161 22.65 -0.87 2.49
C ALA A 161 22.02 -2.25 2.16
N ILE A 162 20.69 -2.36 2.22
CA ILE A 162 20.00 -3.61 1.85
C ILE A 162 20.15 -3.92 0.36
N PHE A 163 20.08 -2.92 -0.51
CA PHE A 163 20.22 -3.11 -1.96
C PHE A 163 21.67 -3.37 -2.41
N LEU A 164 22.66 -3.09 -1.55
CA LEU A 164 24.06 -3.48 -1.76
C LEU A 164 24.35 -4.93 -1.34
N ALA A 165 23.43 -5.60 -0.65
CA ALA A 165 23.61 -6.98 -0.26
C ALA A 165 23.84 -7.88 -1.50
N PRO A 166 24.73 -8.88 -1.39
CA PRO A 166 24.99 -9.78 -2.49
C PRO A 166 23.71 -10.49 -2.91
N ARG A 167 23.58 -10.75 -4.21
CA ARG A 167 22.42 -11.47 -4.72
C ARG A 167 22.38 -12.88 -4.17
N PRO A 168 21.17 -13.41 -3.92
CA PRO A 168 21.04 -14.77 -3.44
C PRO A 168 21.57 -15.77 -4.46
N GLU A 169 22.19 -16.84 -3.96
CA GLU A 169 22.63 -17.93 -4.81
C GLU A 169 21.44 -18.60 -5.50
N LYS A 170 21.60 -18.94 -6.79
CA LYS A 170 20.51 -19.47 -7.62
C LYS A 170 19.85 -20.72 -7.04
N HIS A 171 20.61 -21.52 -6.30
CA HIS A 171 20.14 -22.75 -5.69
C HIS A 171 19.17 -22.52 -4.52
N LEU A 172 19.13 -21.32 -3.91
CA LEU A 172 18.23 -20.96 -2.79
C LEU A 172 16.84 -20.50 -3.26
N ILE A 173 16.76 -20.00 -4.50
CA ILE A 173 15.56 -19.36 -5.07
C ILE A 173 14.90 -20.18 -6.18
N THR A 174 15.09 -21.51 -6.18
CA THR A 174 14.52 -22.40 -7.18
C THR A 174 12.99 -22.46 -7.10
N ARG A 175 12.32 -22.80 -8.21
CA ARG A 175 10.87 -22.96 -8.28
C ARG A 175 10.35 -24.03 -7.30
N GLU A 176 11.10 -25.11 -7.11
CA GLU A 176 10.73 -26.14 -6.12
C GLU A 176 10.71 -25.55 -4.71
N LYS A 177 11.75 -24.80 -4.34
CA LYS A 177 11.87 -24.10 -3.07
C LYS A 177 10.93 -22.91 -2.93
N GLN A 178 10.11 -22.60 -3.94
CA GLN A 178 9.02 -21.63 -3.82
C GLN A 178 7.70 -22.28 -3.38
N SER A 179 7.58 -23.61 -3.51
CA SER A 179 6.34 -24.33 -3.23
C SER A 179 5.90 -24.17 -1.77
N LEU A 180 4.59 -23.97 -1.58
CA LEU A 180 3.96 -23.99 -0.26
C LEU A 180 3.91 -25.39 0.36
N PHE A 181 3.86 -26.44 -0.47
CA PHE A 181 3.51 -27.79 -0.02
C PHE A 181 4.72 -28.72 0.04
N LYS A 182 5.74 -28.50 -0.82
CA LYS A 182 6.97 -29.30 -0.82
C LYS A 182 7.96 -28.79 0.22
N LEU A 183 7.59 -28.86 1.51
CA LEU A 183 8.44 -28.39 2.61
C LEU A 183 9.52 -29.42 3.02
N THR A 184 9.32 -30.70 2.66
CA THR A 184 10.23 -31.80 3.01
C THR A 184 11.56 -31.75 2.26
N SER A 185 11.64 -31.05 1.12
CA SER A 185 12.88 -30.88 0.36
C SER A 185 13.72 -29.68 0.81
N LEU A 186 13.32 -28.98 1.87
CA LEU A 186 14.03 -27.80 2.37
C LEU A 186 15.14 -28.18 3.35
N THR A 187 16.33 -27.62 3.13
CA THR A 187 17.44 -27.76 4.06
C THR A 187 17.35 -26.73 5.20
N ARG A 188 18.22 -26.85 6.20
CA ARG A 188 18.37 -25.83 7.26
C ARG A 188 18.73 -24.46 6.66
N GLU A 189 19.59 -24.46 5.65
CA GLU A 189 20.00 -23.25 4.93
C GLU A 189 18.80 -22.58 4.25
N ASP A 190 17.95 -23.36 3.60
CA ASP A 190 16.73 -22.83 2.96
C ASP A 190 15.79 -22.17 3.97
N LEU A 191 15.62 -22.77 5.15
CA LEU A 191 14.78 -22.21 6.20
C LEU A 191 15.35 -20.90 6.75
N ILE A 192 16.67 -20.83 6.97
CA ILE A 192 17.35 -19.61 7.42
C ILE A 192 17.21 -18.52 6.35
N PHE A 193 17.46 -18.86 5.08
CA PHE A 193 17.33 -17.93 3.96
C PHE A 193 15.90 -17.40 3.81
N ARG A 194 14.89 -18.28 3.88
CA ARG A 194 13.47 -17.88 3.85
C ARG A 194 13.12 -16.93 5.00
N PHE A 195 13.58 -17.22 6.22
CA PHE A 195 13.32 -16.36 7.37
C PHE A 195 14.01 -14.98 7.21
N ALA A 196 15.28 -14.98 6.81
CA ALA A 196 16.05 -13.75 6.60
C ALA A 196 15.45 -12.87 5.49
N THR A 197 15.05 -13.48 4.36
CA THR A 197 14.41 -12.76 3.24
C THR A 197 13.00 -12.28 3.59
N ALA A 198 12.23 -13.03 4.36
CA ALA A 198 10.94 -12.58 4.90
C ALA A 198 11.10 -11.34 5.78
N LEU A 199 12.03 -11.38 6.73
CA LEU A 199 12.35 -10.23 7.58
C LEU A 199 12.82 -9.03 6.73
N GLY A 200 13.76 -9.27 5.81
CA GLY A 200 14.28 -8.26 4.89
C GLY A 200 13.17 -7.58 4.08
N ASN A 201 12.24 -8.35 3.50
CA ASN A 201 11.11 -7.82 2.75
C ASN A 201 10.20 -6.91 3.59
N TRP A 202 9.89 -7.32 4.83
CA TRP A 202 9.07 -6.48 5.71
C TRP A 202 9.80 -5.21 6.12
N VAL A 203 11.12 -5.26 6.34
CA VAL A 203 11.95 -4.08 6.60
C VAL A 203 11.96 -3.16 5.37
N ILE A 204 12.21 -3.68 4.17
CA ILE A 204 12.19 -2.92 2.91
C ILE A 204 10.84 -2.22 2.73
N GLY A 205 9.72 -2.94 2.87
CA GLY A 205 8.39 -2.37 2.75
C GLY A 205 8.12 -1.29 3.80
N TYR A 206 8.47 -1.54 5.06
CA TYR A 206 8.30 -0.57 6.15
C TYR A 206 9.09 0.71 5.91
N VAL A 207 10.37 0.58 5.55
CA VAL A 207 11.26 1.71 5.31
C VAL A 207 10.86 2.49 4.05
N SER A 208 10.48 1.79 2.97
CA SER A 208 10.05 2.42 1.71
C SER A 208 8.79 3.27 1.89
N VAL A 209 7.77 2.74 2.57
CA VAL A 209 6.53 3.49 2.84
C VAL A 209 6.81 4.70 3.74
N ARG A 210 7.70 4.55 4.73
CA ARG A 210 8.09 5.67 5.61
C ARG A 210 8.90 6.74 4.88
N LEU A 211 9.82 6.34 4.00
CA LEU A 211 10.59 7.24 3.16
C LEU A 211 9.66 8.07 2.26
N ALA A 212 8.80 7.41 1.49
CA ALA A 212 7.86 8.08 0.60
C ALA A 212 6.91 9.01 1.36
N HIS A 213 6.29 8.52 2.45
CA HIS A 213 5.38 9.35 3.25
C HIS A 213 6.10 10.51 3.95
N GLY A 214 7.31 10.28 4.47
CA GLY A 214 8.11 11.31 5.14
C GLY A 214 8.56 12.41 4.18
N PHE A 215 8.98 12.03 2.98
CA PHE A 215 9.40 12.96 1.94
C PHE A 215 8.24 13.85 1.49
N ILE A 216 7.09 13.25 1.14
CA ILE A 216 5.90 14.01 0.74
C ILE A 216 5.46 14.93 1.89
N ALA A 217 5.45 14.44 3.14
CA ALA A 217 5.08 15.27 4.29
C ALA A 217 6.01 16.48 4.47
N ALA A 218 7.33 16.29 4.36
CA ALA A 218 8.30 17.37 4.49
C ALA A 218 8.10 18.44 3.40
N VAL A 219 7.97 18.00 2.13
CA VAL A 219 7.76 18.90 1.00
C VAL A 219 6.42 19.64 1.12
N SER A 220 5.33 18.95 1.45
CA SER A 220 4.01 19.57 1.59
C SER A 220 3.95 20.59 2.72
N VAL A 221 4.65 20.38 3.84
CA VAL A 221 4.72 21.37 4.94
C VAL A 221 5.65 22.52 4.57
N LEU A 222 6.78 22.25 3.91
CA LEU A 222 7.73 23.27 3.45
C LEU A 222 7.08 24.26 2.47
N LEU A 223 6.28 23.74 1.53
CA LEU A 223 5.55 24.53 0.53
C LEU A 223 4.27 25.19 1.10
N GLY A 224 3.96 25.00 2.39
CA GLY A 224 2.77 25.57 3.01
C GLY A 224 1.44 24.93 2.56
N LEU A 225 1.47 23.78 1.89
CA LEU A 225 0.28 23.08 1.38
C LEU A 225 -0.50 22.35 2.49
N SER A 226 0.15 22.05 3.60
CA SER A 226 -0.44 21.31 4.73
C SER A 226 0.25 21.67 6.03
N LYS A 227 -0.42 21.41 7.15
CA LYS A 227 0.15 21.59 8.49
C LYS A 227 0.79 20.28 8.98
N PRO A 228 1.76 20.33 9.91
CA PRO A 228 2.33 19.13 10.54
C PRO A 228 1.28 18.16 11.11
N GLU A 229 0.17 18.70 11.64
CA GLU A 229 -0.96 17.95 12.20
C GLU A 229 -1.75 17.13 11.17
N ASP A 230 -1.62 17.45 9.87
CA ASP A 230 -2.26 16.72 8.77
C ASP A 230 -1.53 15.41 8.42
N TRP A 231 -0.36 15.18 9.05
CA TRP A 231 0.53 14.04 8.78
C TRP A 231 0.69 13.09 10.00
N PRO A 232 -0.38 12.48 10.53
CA PRO A 232 -0.29 11.57 11.67
C PRO A 232 0.58 10.34 11.39
N HIS A 233 0.98 9.61 12.42
CA HIS A 233 1.73 8.36 12.25
C HIS A 233 0.93 7.33 11.42
N ILE A 234 1.60 6.70 10.46
CA ILE A 234 0.99 5.72 9.53
C ILE A 234 0.95 4.30 10.10
N ASN A 235 1.86 3.98 11.01
CA ASN A 235 1.99 2.68 11.66
C ASN A 235 1.47 2.73 13.09
N GLY A 236 1.04 1.57 13.60
CA GLY A 236 0.76 1.36 15.02
C GLY A 236 2.05 1.17 15.83
N PRO A 237 1.94 1.06 17.17
CA PRO A 237 3.09 0.76 18.02
C PRO A 237 3.61 -0.66 17.74
N ILE A 238 4.94 -0.81 17.69
CA ILE A 238 5.60 -2.12 17.45
C ILE A 238 5.19 -3.14 18.52
N SER A 239 5.01 -2.72 19.77
CA SER A 239 4.57 -3.59 20.87
C SER A 239 3.20 -4.24 20.66
N SER A 240 2.37 -3.72 19.75
CA SER A 240 1.06 -4.30 19.43
C SER A 240 1.11 -5.39 18.35
N TRP A 241 2.25 -5.59 17.70
CA TRP A 241 2.44 -6.62 16.69
C TRP A 241 2.84 -7.93 17.38
N SER A 242 1.95 -8.91 17.30
CA SER A 242 2.24 -10.30 17.71
C SER A 242 1.72 -11.28 16.67
N THR A 243 0.53 -11.11 16.13
CA THR A 243 -0.10 -12.02 15.16
C THR A 243 -0.24 -11.40 13.77
N VAL A 244 -0.58 -12.18 12.74
CA VAL A 244 -0.91 -11.71 11.38
C VAL A 244 -2.06 -10.71 11.44
N ARG A 245 -3.10 -10.98 12.24
CA ARG A 245 -4.21 -10.04 12.48
C ARG A 245 -3.72 -8.71 13.03
N THR A 246 -2.88 -8.71 14.07
CA THR A 246 -2.41 -7.45 14.68
C THR A 246 -1.39 -6.72 13.80
N PHE A 247 -0.61 -7.46 13.01
CA PHE A 247 0.30 -6.90 12.02
C PHE A 247 -0.48 -6.05 11.02
N TRP A 248 -1.44 -6.63 10.29
CA TRP A 248 -2.22 -5.90 9.29
C TRP A 248 -3.25 -4.94 9.89
N GLY A 249 -3.87 -5.32 11.01
CA GLY A 249 -4.95 -4.59 11.66
C GLY A 249 -4.47 -3.38 12.46
N THR A 250 -3.30 -3.49 13.10
CA THR A 250 -2.83 -2.51 14.06
C THR A 250 -1.53 -1.83 13.65
N PHE A 251 -0.50 -2.60 13.32
CA PHE A 251 0.88 -2.12 13.14
C PHE A 251 1.18 -1.59 11.73
N TRP A 252 0.83 -2.33 10.68
CA TRP A 252 1.14 -1.99 9.29
C TRP A 252 0.50 -0.66 8.86
N HIS A 253 0.98 -0.08 7.76
CA HIS A 253 0.55 1.26 7.36
C HIS A 253 -0.96 1.28 7.06
N ARG A 254 -1.65 2.34 7.51
CA ARG A 254 -3.11 2.50 7.33
C ARG A 254 -3.51 3.33 6.13
N LEU A 255 -2.56 3.69 5.26
CA LEU A 255 -2.79 4.56 4.10
C LEU A 255 -3.94 4.07 3.22
N PHE A 256 -3.87 2.84 2.70
CA PHE A 256 -4.90 2.32 1.79
C PHE A 256 -6.10 1.67 2.48
N ARG A 257 -6.20 1.78 3.82
CA ARG A 257 -7.24 1.05 4.58
C ARG A 257 -8.64 1.40 4.08
N LYS A 258 -8.97 2.69 3.93
CA LYS A 258 -10.30 3.11 3.48
C LYS A 258 -10.62 2.68 2.06
N ALA A 259 -9.66 2.82 1.14
CA ALA A 259 -9.83 2.40 -0.24
C ALA A 259 -10.11 0.89 -0.32
N LEU A 260 -9.26 0.06 0.29
CA LEU A 260 -9.38 -1.39 0.23
C LEU A 260 -10.60 -1.92 0.98
N THR A 261 -10.91 -1.40 2.17
CA THR A 261 -12.11 -1.83 2.91
C THR A 261 -13.39 -1.30 2.29
N GLY A 262 -13.38 -0.12 1.67
CA GLY A 262 -14.55 0.42 0.97
C GLY A 262 -14.99 -0.49 -0.17
N TRP A 263 -14.05 -0.91 -1.01
CA TRP A 263 -14.30 -1.91 -2.05
C TRP A 263 -14.61 -3.30 -1.49
N GLY A 264 -13.96 -3.70 -0.39
CA GLY A 264 -14.25 -4.95 0.31
C GLY A 264 -15.64 -5.01 0.95
N ASP A 265 -16.20 -3.86 1.33
CA ASP A 265 -17.55 -3.72 1.89
C ASP A 265 -18.64 -3.74 0.82
N PHE A 266 -18.33 -3.34 -0.42
CA PHE A 266 -19.32 -3.19 -1.49
C PHE A 266 -20.09 -4.49 -1.79
N ILE A 267 -19.39 -5.60 -2.04
CA ILE A 267 -20.05 -6.87 -2.37
C ILE A 267 -20.89 -7.37 -1.18
N PRO A 268 -20.36 -7.47 0.05
CA PRO A 268 -21.14 -7.88 1.22
C PRO A 268 -22.36 -7.00 1.49
N ASP A 269 -22.22 -5.67 1.38
CA ASP A 269 -23.30 -4.74 1.77
C ASP A 269 -24.33 -4.52 0.67
N LYS A 270 -23.91 -4.39 -0.60
CA LYS A 270 -24.77 -3.95 -1.70
C LYS A 270 -25.25 -5.10 -2.59
N VAL A 271 -24.39 -6.09 -2.83
CA VAL A 271 -24.72 -7.23 -3.70
C VAL A 271 -25.40 -8.32 -2.89
N LEU A 272 -24.74 -8.78 -1.82
CA LEU A 272 -25.21 -9.91 -1.00
C LEU A 272 -26.09 -9.51 0.19
N ARG A 273 -26.09 -8.21 0.55
CA ARG A 273 -26.85 -7.65 1.68
C ARG A 273 -26.65 -8.41 3.00
N LEU A 274 -25.43 -8.85 3.27
CA LEU A 274 -25.10 -9.63 4.46
C LEU A 274 -25.23 -8.78 5.72
N ARG A 275 -25.87 -9.33 6.75
CA ARG A 275 -25.93 -8.70 8.08
C ARG A 275 -24.52 -8.47 8.63
N ARG A 276 -24.19 -7.22 8.98
CA ARG A 276 -22.92 -6.88 9.64
C ARG A 276 -22.85 -7.58 11.00
N GLY A 277 -21.65 -8.05 11.36
CA GLY A 277 -21.40 -8.77 12.62
C GLY A 277 -21.41 -10.31 12.50
N THR A 278 -21.94 -10.90 11.41
CA THR A 278 -21.81 -12.34 11.19
C THR A 278 -20.40 -12.73 10.72
N LEU A 279 -19.97 -13.97 10.99
CA LEU A 279 -18.65 -14.47 10.58
C LEU A 279 -18.46 -14.41 9.07
N LEU A 280 -19.47 -14.83 8.30
CA LEU A 280 -19.47 -14.74 6.83
C LEU A 280 -19.24 -13.31 6.36
N SER A 281 -19.97 -12.35 6.95
CA SER A 281 -19.79 -10.92 6.71
C SER A 281 -18.35 -10.47 6.96
N ARG A 282 -17.75 -10.90 8.08
CA ARG A 282 -16.42 -10.48 8.51
C ARG A 282 -15.34 -11.03 7.59
N TYR A 283 -15.38 -12.32 7.31
CA TYR A 283 -14.35 -13.00 6.52
C TYR A 283 -14.45 -12.68 5.03
N LEU A 284 -15.66 -12.50 4.48
CA LEU A 284 -15.79 -12.08 3.08
C LEU A 284 -15.20 -10.68 2.85
N ARG A 285 -15.49 -9.71 3.73
CA ARG A 285 -14.88 -8.35 3.66
C ARG A 285 -13.36 -8.41 3.74
N LEU A 286 -12.85 -9.23 4.67
CA LEU A 286 -11.41 -9.41 4.86
C LEU A 286 -10.75 -9.99 3.60
N THR A 287 -11.32 -11.07 3.06
CA THR A 287 -10.83 -11.72 1.85
C THR A 287 -10.85 -10.79 0.65
N LEU A 288 -11.93 -10.02 0.45
CA LEU A 288 -12.04 -9.07 -0.66
C LEU A 288 -11.01 -7.93 -0.54
N ALA A 289 -10.78 -7.41 0.67
CA ALA A 289 -9.77 -6.38 0.89
C ALA A 289 -8.35 -6.89 0.57
N PHE A 290 -8.02 -8.12 0.99
CA PHE A 290 -6.74 -8.74 0.65
C PHE A 290 -6.63 -9.11 -0.84
N PHE A 291 -7.71 -9.56 -1.47
CA PHE A 291 -7.75 -9.82 -2.90
C PHE A 291 -7.47 -8.55 -3.71
N ALA A 292 -8.09 -7.41 -3.34
CA ALA A 292 -7.80 -6.11 -3.94
C ALA A 292 -6.33 -5.70 -3.76
N SER A 293 -5.73 -5.99 -2.60
CA SER A 293 -4.29 -5.80 -2.37
C SER A 293 -3.43 -6.71 -3.28
N GLY A 294 -3.86 -7.96 -3.53
CA GLY A 294 -3.20 -8.85 -4.48
C GLY A 294 -3.24 -8.33 -5.91
N LEU A 295 -4.40 -7.84 -6.36
CA LEU A 295 -4.55 -7.21 -7.68
C LEU A 295 -3.65 -5.99 -7.86
N MET A 296 -3.48 -5.19 -6.80
CA MET A 296 -2.54 -4.07 -6.79
C MET A 296 -1.11 -4.53 -7.07
N HIS A 297 -0.67 -5.65 -6.48
CA HIS A 297 0.69 -6.18 -6.63
C HIS A 297 0.92 -6.97 -7.91
N ARG A 298 -0.12 -7.28 -8.69
CA ARG A 298 0.00 -7.93 -10.00
C ARG A 298 0.93 -7.19 -10.96
N CYS A 299 1.10 -5.87 -10.78
CA CYS A 299 2.02 -5.08 -11.59
C CYS A 299 3.46 -5.61 -11.57
N ILE A 300 3.88 -6.26 -10.46
CA ILE A 300 5.19 -6.88 -10.31
C ILE A 300 5.42 -7.93 -11.40
N HIS A 301 4.41 -8.76 -11.69
CA HIS A 301 4.49 -9.79 -12.72
C HIS A 301 4.89 -9.22 -14.08
N TYR A 302 4.30 -8.10 -14.46
CA TYR A 302 4.53 -7.48 -15.76
C TYR A 302 5.81 -6.64 -15.80
N PHE A 303 6.14 -5.87 -14.75
CA PHE A 303 7.35 -5.03 -14.76
C PHE A 303 8.65 -5.82 -14.64
N TYR A 304 8.59 -6.97 -13.97
CA TYR A 304 9.73 -7.88 -13.82
C TYR A 304 9.74 -8.99 -14.89
N TRP A 305 8.76 -9.00 -15.80
CA TRP A 305 8.63 -10.01 -16.86
C TRP A 305 8.70 -11.44 -16.33
N LEU A 306 7.95 -11.68 -15.25
CA LEU A 306 7.90 -13.00 -14.62
C LEU A 306 7.28 -14.03 -15.58
N GLU A 307 7.60 -15.30 -15.39
CA GLU A 307 7.14 -16.37 -16.28
C GLU A 307 5.64 -16.63 -16.12
N ALA A 308 4.99 -17.17 -17.17
CA ALA A 308 3.53 -17.39 -17.19
C ALA A 308 3.01 -18.26 -16.03
N GLY A 309 3.82 -19.21 -15.53
CA GLY A 309 3.49 -20.04 -14.36
C GLY A 309 3.38 -19.28 -13.03
N GLU A 310 3.78 -18.00 -13.01
CA GLU A 310 3.93 -17.16 -11.81
C GLU A 310 2.89 -16.04 -11.74
N ARG A 311 1.90 -16.10 -12.63
CA ARG A 311 0.91 -15.03 -12.84
C ARG A 311 0.06 -14.72 -11.61
N HIS A 312 -0.14 -15.71 -10.74
CA HIS A 312 -1.11 -15.64 -9.63
C HIS A 312 -0.46 -15.66 -8.24
N GLU A 313 0.86 -15.55 -8.17
CA GLU A 313 1.60 -15.73 -6.91
C GLU A 313 1.37 -14.56 -5.95
N MET A 314 1.23 -13.35 -6.50
CA MET A 314 0.92 -12.15 -5.72
C MET A 314 -0.45 -12.28 -5.05
N GLU A 315 -1.48 -12.64 -5.81
CA GLU A 315 -2.84 -12.83 -5.29
C GLU A 315 -2.90 -13.97 -4.30
N THR A 316 -2.22 -15.08 -4.60
CA THR A 316 -2.14 -16.24 -3.71
C THR A 316 -1.53 -15.81 -2.37
N TYR A 317 -0.41 -15.09 -2.39
CA TYR A 317 0.24 -14.57 -1.18
C TYR A 317 -0.71 -13.71 -0.33
N PHE A 318 -1.43 -12.78 -0.96
CA PHE A 318 -2.38 -11.93 -0.23
C PHE A 318 -3.62 -12.69 0.24
N LEU A 319 -4.10 -13.69 -0.50
CA LEU A 319 -5.25 -14.53 -0.12
C LEU A 319 -4.92 -15.52 1.01
N LEU A 320 -3.65 -15.83 1.26
CA LEU A 320 -3.25 -16.62 2.44
C LEU A 320 -3.37 -15.82 3.75
N GLN A 321 -3.27 -14.48 3.71
CA GLN A 321 -3.39 -13.61 4.88
C GLN A 321 -4.75 -13.72 5.60
N PRO A 322 -5.91 -13.63 4.92
CA PRO A 322 -7.21 -13.81 5.58
C PRO A 322 -7.38 -15.24 6.12
N LEU A 323 -6.80 -16.26 5.48
CA LEU A 323 -6.83 -17.64 5.99
C LEU A 323 -6.04 -17.79 7.29
N ALA A 324 -4.84 -17.20 7.37
CA ALA A 324 -4.07 -17.14 8.61
C ALA A 324 -4.83 -16.43 9.72
N ILE A 325 -5.51 -15.34 9.39
CA ILE A 325 -6.34 -14.59 10.34
C ILE A 325 -7.57 -15.40 10.80
N MET A 326 -8.20 -16.18 9.92
CA MET A 326 -9.29 -17.11 10.28
C MET A 326 -8.78 -18.22 11.21
N PHE A 327 -7.60 -18.76 10.93
CA PHE A 327 -6.94 -19.74 11.79
C PHE A 327 -6.63 -19.15 13.18
N GLU A 328 -6.06 -17.94 13.24
CA GLU A 328 -5.81 -17.22 14.49
C GLU A 328 -7.09 -17.02 15.31
N ASP A 329 -8.19 -16.65 14.66
CA ASP A 329 -9.48 -16.50 15.34
C ASP A 329 -10.01 -17.83 15.88
N ALA A 330 -9.89 -18.92 15.12
CA ALA A 330 -10.31 -20.26 15.54
C ALA A 330 -9.51 -20.74 16.76
N VAL A 331 -8.18 -20.57 16.74
CA VAL A 331 -7.31 -20.89 17.88
C VAL A 331 -7.67 -20.04 19.10
N GLN A 332 -7.91 -18.74 18.92
CA GLN A 332 -8.33 -17.85 20.02
C GLN A 332 -9.69 -18.25 20.59
N ALA A 333 -10.64 -18.65 19.75
CA ALA A 333 -11.94 -19.15 20.20
C ALA A 333 -11.80 -20.47 20.98
N ALA A 334 -10.98 -21.41 20.50
CA ALA A 334 -10.74 -22.70 21.15
C ALA A 334 -9.98 -22.57 22.48
N THR A 335 -9.11 -21.56 22.61
CA THR A 335 -8.25 -21.36 23.79
C THR A 335 -8.73 -20.24 24.71
N VAL A 336 -9.94 -19.71 24.51
CA VAL A 336 -10.47 -18.56 25.27
C VAL A 336 -10.52 -18.84 26.78
N HIS A 337 -10.79 -20.09 27.17
CA HIS A 337 -10.88 -20.52 28.57
C HIS A 337 -9.52 -20.81 29.21
N ILE A 338 -8.43 -20.84 28.43
CA ILE A 338 -7.09 -21.10 28.95
C ILE A 338 -6.47 -19.78 29.42
N PRO A 339 -6.20 -19.60 30.72
CA PRO A 339 -5.64 -18.36 31.26
C PRO A 339 -4.13 -18.29 30.97
N LEU A 340 -3.76 -17.90 29.75
CA LEU A 340 -2.37 -17.62 29.41
C LEU A 340 -1.99 -16.17 29.82
N PRO A 341 -0.83 -15.97 30.48
CA PRO A 341 -0.28 -14.65 30.72
C PRO A 341 -0.08 -13.86 29.42
N ARG A 342 -0.25 -12.53 29.48
CA ARG A 342 -0.11 -11.66 28.28
C ARG A 342 1.24 -11.81 27.56
N PRO A 343 2.39 -11.88 28.24
CA PRO A 343 3.68 -12.07 27.56
C PRO A 343 3.74 -13.39 26.79
N LEU A 344 3.22 -14.48 27.38
CA LEU A 344 3.20 -15.79 26.74
C LEU A 344 2.30 -15.80 25.50
N ARG A 345 1.10 -15.20 25.58
CA ARG A 345 0.22 -15.04 24.40
C ARG A 345 0.91 -14.24 23.29
N TRP A 346 1.67 -13.21 23.66
CA TRP A 346 2.42 -12.40 22.72
C TRP A 346 3.51 -13.23 22.02
N ILE A 347 4.32 -13.99 22.79
CA ILE A 347 5.37 -14.86 22.25
C ILE A 347 4.79 -15.90 21.31
N ILE A 348 3.73 -16.62 21.72
CA ILE A 348 3.08 -17.63 20.88
C ILE A 348 2.59 -17.01 19.57
N GLY A 349 1.91 -15.85 19.65
CA GLY A 349 1.45 -15.13 18.47
C GLY A 349 2.60 -14.74 17.55
N PHE A 350 3.68 -14.20 18.12
CA PHE A 350 4.84 -13.73 17.36
C PHE A 350 5.61 -14.87 16.70
N THR A 351 5.77 -15.99 17.40
CA THR A 351 6.32 -17.22 16.82
C THR A 351 5.47 -17.71 15.66
N TRP A 352 4.14 -17.74 15.80
CA TRP A 352 3.22 -18.07 14.71
C TRP A 352 3.37 -17.12 13.52
N PHE A 353 3.44 -15.81 13.76
CA PHE A 353 3.67 -14.82 12.72
C PHE A 353 4.97 -15.09 11.94
N CYS A 354 6.06 -15.37 12.65
CA CYS A 354 7.36 -15.70 12.04
C CYS A 354 7.29 -16.97 11.20
N ILE A 355 6.66 -18.04 11.72
CA ILE A 355 6.47 -19.29 10.98
C ILE A 355 5.64 -19.06 9.72
N PHE A 356 4.49 -18.40 9.86
CA PHE A 356 3.58 -18.13 8.76
C PHE A 356 4.26 -17.30 7.66
N THR A 357 4.91 -16.20 8.02
CA THR A 357 5.61 -15.35 7.04
C THR A 357 6.76 -16.08 6.34
N THR A 358 7.58 -16.83 7.09
CA THR A 358 8.66 -17.67 6.51
C THR A 358 8.11 -18.70 5.52
N TRP A 359 6.92 -19.23 5.78
CA TRP A 359 6.26 -20.18 4.89
C TRP A 359 5.74 -19.53 3.60
N VAL A 360 5.07 -18.38 3.69
CA VAL A 360 4.38 -17.78 2.53
C VAL A 360 5.22 -16.81 1.71
N THR A 361 6.26 -16.19 2.29
CA THR A 361 7.10 -15.18 1.62
C THR A 361 7.73 -15.64 0.30
N PRO A 362 8.21 -16.90 0.14
CA PRO A 362 8.82 -17.33 -1.11
C PRO A 362 7.96 -17.10 -2.35
N LEU A 363 6.64 -17.27 -2.24
CA LEU A 363 5.70 -16.96 -3.34
C LEU A 363 5.80 -15.50 -3.81
N PHE A 364 6.03 -14.58 -2.89
CA PHE A 364 6.09 -13.15 -3.19
C PHE A 364 7.48 -12.72 -3.69
N LEU A 365 8.55 -13.30 -3.12
CA LEU A 365 9.92 -12.81 -3.33
C LEU A 365 10.69 -13.56 -4.40
N TYR A 366 10.67 -14.89 -4.41
CA TYR A 366 11.59 -15.68 -5.24
C TYR A 366 11.50 -15.38 -6.74
N PRO A 367 10.30 -15.12 -7.31
CA PRO A 367 10.20 -14.72 -8.71
C PRO A 367 10.97 -13.43 -9.01
N THR A 368 10.84 -12.41 -8.15
CA THR A 368 11.54 -11.13 -8.32
C THR A 368 13.04 -11.25 -8.06
N MET A 369 13.45 -12.12 -7.14
CA MET A 369 14.87 -12.40 -6.86
C MET A 369 15.58 -13.15 -7.99
N ARG A 370 14.84 -13.90 -8.82
CA ARG A 370 15.39 -14.60 -9.99
C ARG A 370 15.66 -13.68 -11.18
N VAL A 371 15.17 -12.44 -11.15
CA VAL A 371 15.34 -11.48 -12.22
C VAL A 371 16.78 -10.96 -12.22
N ALA A 372 17.44 -11.09 -13.37
CA ALA A 372 18.87 -10.84 -13.51
C ALA A 372 19.25 -9.36 -13.39
N ASP A 373 18.36 -8.40 -13.63
CA ASP A 373 18.61 -7.01 -13.29
C ASP A 373 17.29 -6.23 -13.05
N PRO A 374 16.86 -6.12 -11.78
CA PRO A 374 15.66 -5.35 -11.45
C PRO A 374 15.90 -3.84 -11.47
N GLY A 375 17.15 -3.40 -11.67
CA GLY A 375 17.59 -2.02 -11.55
C GLY A 375 17.48 -1.47 -10.11
N GLN A 376 17.76 -0.18 -9.95
CA GLN A 376 17.79 0.47 -8.65
C GLN A 376 16.42 1.06 -8.28
N LEU A 377 15.95 0.79 -7.05
CA LEU A 377 14.79 1.48 -6.48
C LEU A 377 15.11 2.94 -6.14
N LEU A 378 16.32 3.20 -5.65
CA LEU A 378 16.81 4.53 -5.29
C LEU A 378 17.44 5.22 -6.51
N PRO A 379 17.45 6.57 -6.57
CA PRO A 379 18.03 7.30 -7.69
C PRO A 379 19.56 7.17 -7.78
N PHE A 380 20.24 6.99 -6.65
CA PHE A 380 21.69 6.74 -6.59
C PHE A 380 22.09 6.02 -5.29
N SER A 381 23.19 5.28 -5.27
CA SER A 381 23.71 4.69 -4.02
C SER A 381 24.65 5.66 -3.31
N VAL A 382 24.50 5.87 -2.01
CA VAL A 382 25.43 6.69 -1.19
C VAL A 382 26.46 5.80 -0.51
N VAL A 383 26.01 4.73 0.15
CA VAL A 383 26.85 3.72 0.82
C VAL A 383 27.78 3.05 -0.19
N GLY A 384 27.28 2.75 -1.40
CA GLY A 384 28.10 2.15 -2.46
C GLY A 384 29.18 3.07 -3.00
N HIS A 385 29.02 4.39 -2.90
CA HIS A 385 30.11 5.34 -3.18
C HIS A 385 31.11 5.39 -2.03
N LEU A 386 30.63 5.35 -0.79
CA LEU A 386 31.49 5.37 0.41
C LEU A 386 32.34 4.09 0.55
N MET A 387 31.84 2.93 0.11
CA MET A 387 32.58 1.65 0.15
C MET A 387 33.64 1.50 -0.95
N LYS A 388 33.67 2.40 -1.95
CA LYS A 388 34.67 2.39 -3.03
C LYS A 388 35.95 3.18 -2.68
N TYR A 389 35.92 3.91 -1.56
CA TYR A 389 37.05 4.60 -0.95
C TYR A 389 37.34 3.95 0.40
#